data_AF-A0A1E4IEJ5-F1
#
_entry.id   AF-A0A1E4IEJ5-F1
#
_cell.length_a   1.000
_cell.length_b   1.000
_cell.length_c   1.000
_cell.angle_alpha   90.00
_cell.angle_beta   90.00
_cell.angle_gamma   90.00
#
_symmetry.space_group_name_H-M   'P 1'
#
loop_
_entity.id
_entity.type
_entity.pdbx_description
1 polymer ?
#
loop_
_entity_poly.entity_id
_entity_poly.type
_entity_poly.pdbx_seq_one_letter_code
_entity_poly.pdbx_strand_id
1 'polypeptide(L)'
;MSDLLYRTRLRWRESHGAGLAAHEGVRVDLYSRPPVLESLWRLIDLDYAPGVGVAYYQLALGSQTDMSSEQMRECLRYLRAVALAARTAADVGAALLPQEGEA
;
A
#
# COMPACT_ATOMS: atom_id res chain seq x y z
N MET A 1 -17.35 0.67 8.52
CA MET A 1 -17.20 -0.31 7.43
C MET A 1 -15.99 -1.16 7.74
N SER A 2 -16.12 -2.48 7.75
CA SER A 2 -15.10 -3.40 8.27
C SER A 2 -13.85 -3.43 7.39
N ASP A 3 -12.67 -3.28 7.99
CA ASP A 3 -11.35 -3.44 7.32
C ASP A 3 -11.20 -4.80 6.62
N LEU A 4 -12.08 -5.77 6.93
CA LEU A 4 -12.17 -7.08 6.27
C LEU A 4 -12.45 -7.01 4.77
N LEU A 5 -13.10 -5.95 4.27
CA LEU A 5 -13.39 -5.80 2.83
C LEU A 5 -12.17 -5.36 2.00
N TYR A 6 -11.14 -4.79 2.64
CA TYR A 6 -9.97 -4.22 1.97
C TYR A 6 -8.67 -4.91 2.39
N ARG A 7 -8.66 -6.25 2.45
CA ARG A 7 -7.48 -7.04 2.82
C ARG A 7 -6.23 -6.71 2.00
N THR A 8 -6.42 -6.32 0.75
CA THR A 8 -5.37 -5.83 -0.14
C THR A 8 -5.79 -4.48 -0.69
N ARG A 9 -5.07 -3.42 -0.34
CA ARG A 9 -5.35 -2.06 -0.79
C ARG A 9 -4.09 -1.22 -0.91
N LEU A 10 -3.92 -0.53 -2.04
CA LEU A 10 -2.97 0.56 -2.20
C LEU A 10 -3.74 1.83 -2.55
N ARG A 11 -3.67 2.83 -1.67
CA ARG A 11 -4.27 4.16 -1.91
C ARG A 11 -3.21 5.22 -1.72
N TRP A 12 -3.15 6.19 -2.62
CA TRP A 12 -2.26 7.34 -2.46
C TRP A 12 -2.84 8.56 -3.14
N ARG A 13 -2.78 9.73 -2.47
CA ARG A 13 -3.27 10.99 -3.02
C ARG A 13 -2.29 12.12 -2.74
N GLU A 14 -1.86 12.80 -3.80
CA GLU A 14 -0.85 13.86 -3.73
C GLU A 14 -1.28 15.03 -2.84
N SER A 15 -2.53 15.48 -2.97
CA SER A 15 -3.05 16.62 -2.19
C SER A 15 -3.11 16.36 -0.68
N HIS A 16 -3.04 15.10 -0.24
CA HIS A 16 -3.02 14.73 1.17
C HIS A 16 -1.61 14.39 1.66
N GLY A 17 -0.62 14.28 0.76
CA GLY A 17 0.75 13.88 1.09
C GLY A 17 0.87 12.49 1.75
N ALA A 18 -0.23 11.75 1.84
CA ALA A 18 -0.34 10.53 2.61
C ALA A 18 -1.12 9.46 1.83
N GLY A 19 -0.80 8.21 2.11
CA GLY A 19 -1.40 7.04 1.51
C GLY A 19 -1.46 5.86 2.46
N LEU A 20 -1.92 4.73 1.94
CA LEU A 20 -2.15 3.51 2.68
C LEU A 20 -1.74 2.32 1.83
N ALA A 21 -0.89 1.47 2.38
CA ALA A 21 -0.65 0.12 1.90
C ALA A 21 -1.21 -0.89 2.91
N ALA A 22 -2.11 -1.74 2.47
CA ALA A 22 -2.67 -2.83 3.26
C ALA A 22 -2.56 -4.15 2.50
N HIS A 23 -2.08 -5.21 3.15
CA HIS A 23 -2.01 -6.55 2.58
C HIS A 23 -1.95 -7.63 3.67
N GLU A 24 -2.85 -8.62 3.59
CA GLU A 24 -2.90 -9.79 4.49
C GLU A 24 -2.82 -9.41 5.98
N GLY A 25 -3.61 -8.43 6.41
CA GLY A 25 -3.66 -7.97 7.80
C GLY A 25 -2.54 -7.03 8.23
N VAL A 26 -1.57 -6.72 7.35
CA VAL A 26 -0.59 -5.67 7.58
C VAL A 26 -1.12 -4.36 7.03
N ARG A 27 -0.93 -3.27 7.79
CA ARG A 27 -1.31 -1.91 7.41
C ARG A 27 -0.13 -0.97 7.63
N VAL A 28 0.24 -0.23 6.60
CA VAL A 28 1.35 0.73 6.60
C VAL A 28 0.86 2.05 6.02
N ASP A 29 0.96 3.12 6.80
CA ASP A 29 0.74 4.47 6.31
C ASP A 29 1.92 4.92 5.46
N LEU A 30 1.63 5.50 4.31
CA LEU A 30 2.64 5.95 3.35
C LEU A 30 2.75 7.47 3.45
N TYR A 31 3.95 7.98 3.68
CA TYR A 31 4.24 9.42 3.72
C TYR A 31 4.91 9.93 2.42
N SER A 32 5.11 9.03 1.48
CA SER A 32 5.71 9.32 0.19
C SER A 32 5.01 8.52 -0.90
N ARG A 33 5.25 8.93 -2.14
CA ARG A 33 4.68 8.29 -3.32
C ARG A 33 5.22 6.85 -3.49
N PRO A 34 4.36 5.85 -3.76
CA PRO A 34 4.81 4.49 -4.05
C PRO A 34 5.76 4.43 -5.27
N PRO A 35 6.94 3.78 -5.15
CA PRO A 35 7.93 3.69 -6.25
C PRO A 35 7.43 2.93 -7.48
N VAL A 36 6.49 2.01 -7.26
CA VAL A 36 5.87 1.16 -8.29
C VAL A 36 5.22 1.94 -9.44
N LEU A 37 5.01 3.25 -9.26
CA LEU A 37 4.40 4.13 -10.24
C LEU A 37 5.33 5.26 -10.67
N GLU A 38 6.64 5.19 -10.47
CA GLU A 38 7.57 6.24 -10.95
C GLU A 38 7.42 6.52 -12.46
N SER A 39 7.04 5.50 -13.26
CA SER A 39 6.71 5.65 -14.67
C SER A 39 5.48 6.54 -14.96
N LEU A 40 4.58 6.71 -13.99
CA LEU A 40 3.37 7.53 -14.09
C LEU A 40 3.64 8.98 -13.66
N TRP A 41 4.50 9.69 -14.38
CA TRP A 41 4.82 11.10 -14.10
C TRP A 41 3.54 11.92 -13.82
N ARG A 42 3.58 12.75 -12.76
CA ARG A 42 2.43 13.58 -12.29
C ARG A 42 1.18 12.78 -11.83
N LEU A 43 1.37 11.61 -11.24
CA LEU A 43 0.33 10.92 -10.48
C LEU A 43 -0.21 11.82 -9.36
N ILE A 44 -1.53 11.92 -9.24
CA ILE A 44 -2.20 12.70 -8.19
C ILE A 44 -3.14 11.87 -7.32
N ASP A 45 -3.73 10.80 -7.87
CA ASP A 45 -4.57 9.86 -7.12
C ASP A 45 -4.36 8.44 -7.65
N LEU A 46 -4.51 7.49 -6.75
CA LEU A 46 -4.32 6.07 -6.97
C LEU A 46 -5.23 5.31 -6.02
N ASP A 47 -6.02 4.39 -6.57
CA ASP A 47 -6.78 3.43 -5.76
C ASP A 47 -6.75 2.06 -6.40
N TYR A 48 -6.16 1.10 -5.69
CA TYR A 48 -6.10 -0.29 -6.06
C TYR A 48 -6.62 -1.12 -4.89
N ALA A 49 -7.80 -1.74 -5.08
CA ALA A 49 -8.42 -2.67 -4.15
C ALA A 49 -9.10 -3.81 -4.94
N PRO A 50 -8.34 -4.86 -5.29
CA PRO A 50 -8.82 -5.91 -6.20
C PRO A 50 -10.01 -6.69 -5.63
N GLY A 51 -10.09 -6.86 -4.31
CA GLY A 51 -11.19 -7.57 -3.65
C GLY A 51 -12.57 -6.91 -3.80
N VAL A 52 -12.61 -5.64 -4.23
CA VAL A 52 -13.85 -4.90 -4.51
C VAL A 52 -13.90 -4.34 -5.93
N GLY A 53 -13.01 -4.77 -6.82
CA GLY A 53 -13.00 -4.36 -8.23
C GLY A 53 -12.51 -2.94 -8.50
N VAL A 54 -11.77 -2.31 -7.59
CA VAL A 54 -11.23 -0.95 -7.80
C VAL A 54 -9.78 -1.05 -8.28
N ALA A 55 -9.47 -0.46 -9.44
CA ALA A 55 -8.10 -0.39 -9.97
C ALA A 55 -7.96 0.77 -10.95
N TYR A 56 -7.64 1.96 -10.44
CA TYR A 56 -7.45 3.15 -11.27
C TYR A 56 -6.35 4.07 -10.75
N TYR A 57 -5.89 4.97 -11.62
CA TYR A 57 -5.05 6.10 -11.26
C TYR A 57 -5.52 7.39 -11.95
N GLN A 58 -5.11 8.53 -11.43
CA GLN A 58 -5.33 9.83 -12.04
C GLN A 58 -4.02 10.62 -12.13
N LEU A 59 -3.79 11.25 -13.28
CA LEU A 59 -2.67 12.16 -13.51
C LEU A 59 -3.15 13.61 -13.46
N ALA A 60 -2.24 14.56 -13.18
CA ALA A 60 -2.54 15.96 -12.89
C ALA A 60 -3.40 16.72 -13.92
N LEU A 61 -3.46 16.28 -15.18
CA LEU A 61 -4.24 16.93 -16.25
C LEU A 61 -5.30 15.99 -16.87
N GLY A 62 -5.46 14.79 -16.34
CA GLY A 62 -6.20 13.71 -17.01
C GLY A 62 -7.49 13.31 -16.31
N SER A 63 -8.34 12.61 -17.06
CA SER A 63 -9.40 11.79 -16.50
C SER A 63 -8.81 10.63 -15.70
N GLN A 64 -9.64 10.04 -14.85
CA GLN A 64 -9.33 8.75 -14.23
C GLN A 64 -9.07 7.70 -15.33
N THR A 65 -8.03 6.89 -15.12
CA THR A 65 -7.62 5.84 -16.05
C THR A 65 -7.61 4.50 -15.32
N ASP A 66 -8.26 3.50 -15.90
CA ASP A 66 -8.21 2.14 -15.39
C ASP A 66 -6.82 1.53 -15.55
N MET A 67 -6.39 0.77 -14.56
CA MET A 67 -5.08 0.13 -14.61
C MET A 67 -5.03 -0.98 -15.65
N SER A 68 -3.89 -1.11 -16.32
CA SER A 68 -3.56 -2.31 -17.08
C SER A 68 -3.29 -3.51 -16.16
N SER A 69 -3.34 -4.72 -16.71
CA SER A 69 -2.98 -5.94 -15.98
C SER A 69 -1.55 -5.90 -15.43
N GLU A 70 -0.62 -5.26 -16.13
CA GLU A 70 0.75 -5.10 -15.68
C GLU A 70 0.84 -4.17 -14.48
N GLN A 71 0.17 -3.00 -14.53
CA GLN A 71 0.12 -2.05 -13.42
C GLN A 71 -0.51 -2.66 -12.16
N MET A 72 -1.56 -3.48 -12.33
CA MET A 72 -2.17 -4.21 -11.21
C MET A 72 -1.20 -5.21 -10.59
N ARG A 73 -0.43 -5.96 -11.39
CA ARG A 73 0.59 -6.90 -10.89
C ARG A 73 1.69 -6.16 -10.11
N GLU A 74 2.11 -5.02 -10.64
CA GLU A 74 3.09 -4.17 -10.00
C GLU A 74 2.60 -3.66 -8.63
N CYS A 75 1.37 -3.14 -8.55
CA CYS A 75 0.77 -2.72 -7.28
C CYS A 75 0.73 -3.87 -6.26
N LEU A 76 0.34 -5.07 -6.69
CA LEU A 76 0.31 -6.25 -5.82
C LEU A 76 1.72 -6.65 -5.34
N ARG A 77 2.72 -6.60 -6.22
CA ARG A 77 4.12 -6.88 -5.88
C ARG A 77 4.63 -5.91 -4.81
N TYR A 78 4.35 -4.61 -4.98
CA TYR A 78 4.69 -3.59 -4.01
C TYR A 78 4.03 -3.85 -2.65
N LEU A 79 2.71 -4.10 -2.63
CA LEU A 79 1.98 -4.39 -1.40
C LEU A 79 2.53 -5.60 -0.63
N ARG A 80 2.90 -6.67 -1.34
CA ARG A 80 3.56 -7.85 -0.76
C ARG A 80 4.91 -7.50 -0.13
N ALA A 81 5.73 -6.72 -0.82
CA ALA A 81 7.03 -6.30 -0.32
C ALA A 81 6.91 -5.42 0.94
N VAL A 82 5.98 -4.46 0.95
CA VAL A 82 5.72 -3.61 2.11
C VAL A 82 5.25 -4.44 3.30
N ALA A 83 4.31 -5.36 3.09
CA ALA A 83 3.81 -6.21 4.17
C ALA A 83 4.88 -7.14 4.74
N LEU A 84 5.73 -7.70 3.89
CA LEU A 84 6.87 -8.51 4.31
C LEU A 84 7.84 -7.68 5.16
N ALA A 85 8.24 -6.50 4.67
CA ALA A 85 9.17 -5.62 5.39
C ALA A 85 8.63 -5.21 6.77
N ALA A 86 7.34 -4.86 6.84
CA ALA A 86 6.70 -4.48 8.11
C ALA A 86 6.63 -5.65 9.11
N ARG A 87 6.34 -6.87 8.65
CA ARG A 87 6.37 -8.07 9.49
C ARG A 87 7.78 -8.35 10.02
N THR A 88 8.78 -8.34 9.14
CA THR A 88 10.18 -8.53 9.55
C THR A 88 10.62 -7.50 10.58
N ALA A 89 10.24 -6.22 10.40
CA ALA A 89 10.54 -5.18 11.37
C ALA A 89 9.85 -5.42 12.73
N ALA A 90 8.60 -5.88 12.74
CA ALA A 90 7.89 -6.23 13.95
C ALA A 90 8.52 -7.44 14.68
N ASP A 91 8.91 -8.48 13.93
CA ASP A 91 9.55 -9.67 14.49
C ASP A 91 10.92 -9.33 15.12
N VAL A 92 11.72 -8.50 14.45
CA VAL A 92 12.99 -8.00 14.98
C VAL A 92 12.76 -7.11 16.20
N GLY A 93 11.78 -6.21 16.15
CA GLY A 93 11.42 -5.37 17.29
C GLY A 93 10.98 -6.18 18.50
N ALA A 94 10.20 -7.23 18.31
CA ALA A 94 9.78 -8.15 19.37
C ALA A 94 10.95 -8.93 19.97
N ALA A 95 11.92 -9.34 19.16
CA ALA A 95 13.12 -10.03 19.62
C ALA A 95 14.08 -9.14 20.44
N LEU A 96 14.01 -7.81 20.27
CA LEU A 96 14.86 -6.84 20.96
C LEU A 96 14.25 -6.31 22.27
N LEU A 97 12.98 -6.59 22.55
CA LEU A 97 12.38 -6.24 23.84
C LEU A 97 12.87 -7.22 24.92
N PRO A 98 13.33 -6.73 26.08
CA PRO A 98 13.65 -7.61 27.21
C PRO A 98 12.41 -8.45 27.54
N GLN A 99 12.59 -9.76 27.67
CA GLN A 99 11.57 -10.63 28.26
C GLN A 99 11.49 -10.26 29.74
N GLU A 100 10.66 -9.27 30.09
CA GLU A 100 10.36 -8.99 31.49
C GLU A 100 9.54 -10.18 32.03
N GLY A 101 10.22 -11.12 32.69
CA GLY A 101 9.55 -12.15 33.47
C GLY A 101 10.25 -13.51 33.52
N GLU A 102 11.35 -13.60 34.28
CA GLU A 102 11.62 -14.78 35.09
C GLU A 102 12.22 -14.29 36.41
N ALA A 103 11.37 -14.22 37.43
CA ALA A 103 11.73 -14.00 38.83
C ALA A 103 11.15 -15.15 39.66
#